data_AF-A4NYV7-F1
#
_entry.id   AF-A4NYV7-F1
#
_cell.length_a   1.000
_cell.length_b   1.000
_cell.length_c   1.000
_cell.angle_alpha   90.00
_cell.angle_beta   90.00
_cell.angle_gamma   90.00
#
_symmetry.space_group_name_H-M   'P 1'
#
loop_
_entity.id
_entity.type
_entity.pdbx_description
1 polymer ?
#
loop_
_entity_poly.entity_id
_entity_poly.type
_entity_poly.pdbx_seq_one_letter_code
_entity_poly.pdbx_strand_id
1 'polypeptide(L)'
;MENEIAERIAAQKKLSQALEKLEKNSRDKSTLLATISHEFRTPLNGIVGLSQILLDDELDDLQRNYLKTINISAVSLGYIFSDIIDLEKLMPVELN
;
A
#
# COMPACT_ATOMS: atom_id res chain seq x y z
N MET A 1 -47.41 -13.25 10.71
CA MET A 1 -47.16 -12.40 9.53
C MET A 1 -46.45 -11.11 9.94
N GLU A 2 -47.00 -10.26 10.82
CA GLU A 2 -46.31 -9.02 11.26
C GLU A 2 -44.97 -9.27 11.97
N ASN A 3 -44.88 -10.29 12.84
CA ASN A 3 -43.64 -10.62 13.54
C ASN A 3 -42.54 -11.13 12.58
N GLU A 4 -42.92 -11.88 11.54
CA GLU A 4 -42.00 -12.38 10.52
C GLU A 4 -41.47 -11.25 9.62
N ILE A 5 -42.32 -10.27 9.31
CA ILE A 5 -41.92 -9.05 8.59
C ILE A 5 -40.94 -8.23 9.43
N ALA A 6 -41.22 -8.05 10.73
CA ALA A 6 -40.33 -7.33 11.65
C ALA A 6 -38.95 -8.01 11.77
N GLU A 7 -38.92 -9.34 11.90
CA GLU A 7 -37.66 -10.11 11.93
C GLU A 7 -36.87 -9.99 10.63
N ARG A 8 -37.52 -10.06 9.46
CA ARG A 8 -36.86 -9.85 8.16
C ARG A 8 -36.25 -8.46 8.03
N ILE A 9 -36.97 -7.42 8.44
CA ILE A 9 -36.47 -6.03 8.41
C ILE A 9 -35.26 -5.88 9.34
N ALA A 10 -35.31 -6.47 10.55
CA ALA A 10 -34.19 -6.43 11.49
C ALA A 10 -32.96 -7.18 10.96
N ALA A 11 -33.15 -8.33 10.30
CA ALA A 11 -32.08 -9.10 9.67
C ALA A 11 -31.44 -8.34 8.50
N GLN A 12 -32.25 -7.73 7.63
CA GLN A 12 -31.76 -6.88 6.53
C GLN A 12 -30.96 -5.69 7.05
N LYS A 13 -31.43 -5.03 8.12
CA LYS A 13 -30.71 -3.91 8.74
C LYS A 13 -29.36 -4.35 9.31
N LYS A 14 -29.30 -5.50 10.00
CA LYS A 14 -28.04 -6.06 10.51
C LYS A 14 -27.06 -6.39 9.38
N LEU A 15 -27.56 -6.98 8.29
CA LEU A 15 -26.74 -7.27 7.12
C LEU A 15 -26.19 -5.98 6.49
N SER A 16 -27.03 -4.96 6.27
CA SER A 16 -26.60 -3.65 5.75
C SER A 16 -25.51 -3.03 6.62
N GLN A 17 -25.70 -3.03 7.95
CA GLN A 17 -24.71 -2.49 8.88
C GLN A 17 -23.38 -3.27 8.87
N ALA A 18 -23.45 -4.60 8.69
CA ALA A 18 -22.25 -5.42 8.56
C ALA A 18 -21.50 -5.12 7.25
N LEU A 19 -22.22 -4.98 6.14
CA LEU A 19 -21.65 -4.61 4.83
C LEU A 19 -21.02 -3.22 4.86
N GLU A 20 -21.72 -2.22 5.41
CA GLU A 20 -21.18 -0.85 5.59
C GLU A 20 -19.90 -0.85 6.43
N LYS A 21 -19.85 -1.66 7.49
CA LYS A 21 -18.66 -1.78 8.34
C LYS A 21 -17.50 -2.44 7.59
N LEU A 22 -17.77 -3.49 6.81
CA LEU A 22 -16.76 -4.16 5.98
C LEU A 22 -16.20 -3.21 4.92
N GLU A 23 -17.09 -2.48 4.23
CA GLU A 23 -16.70 -1.51 3.22
C GLU A 23 -15.87 -0.37 3.82
N LYS A 24 -16.27 0.16 4.97
CA LYS A 24 -15.50 1.18 5.69
C LYS A 24 -14.11 0.65 6.04
N ASN A 25 -14.02 -0.54 6.64
CA ASN A 25 -12.73 -1.14 7.01
C ASN A 25 -11.82 -1.35 5.78
N SER A 26 -12.39 -1.76 4.65
CA SER A 26 -11.67 -1.91 3.39
C SER A 26 -11.12 -0.57 2.91
N ARG A 27 -11.95 0.49 2.88
CA ARG A 27 -11.54 1.85 2.49
C ARG A 27 -10.46 2.43 3.42
N ASP A 28 -10.60 2.24 4.73
CA ASP A 28 -9.62 2.71 5.72
C ASP A 28 -8.27 2.01 5.52
N LYS A 29 -8.28 0.69 5.26
CA LYS A 29 -7.07 -0.08 4.93
C LYS A 29 -6.40 0.42 3.66
N SER A 30 -7.15 0.60 2.56
CA SER A 30 -6.61 1.09 1.29
C SER A 30 -6.01 2.49 1.44
N THR A 31 -6.67 3.37 2.20
CA THR A 31 -6.19 4.72 2.47
C THR A 31 -4.88 4.70 3.27
N LEU A 32 -4.81 3.88 4.31
CA LEU A 32 -3.59 3.73 5.10
C LEU A 32 -2.41 3.26 4.24
N LEU A 33 -2.60 2.24 3.40
CA LEU A 33 -1.56 1.71 2.54
C LEU A 33 -1.10 2.71 1.48
N ALA A 34 -2.03 3.45 0.88
CA ALA A 34 -1.70 4.51 -0.06
C ALA A 34 -0.83 5.60 0.60
N THR A 35 -1.22 6.06 1.79
CA THR A 35 -0.46 7.04 2.58
C THR A 35 0.96 6.53 2.87
N ILE A 36 1.08 5.32 3.40
CA ILE A 36 2.39 4.72 3.72
C ILE A 36 3.30 4.67 2.48
N SER A 37 2.76 4.30 1.31
CA SER A 37 3.54 4.29 0.08
C SER A 37 4.05 5.67 -0.34
N HIS A 38 3.19 6.69 -0.24
CA HIS A 38 3.61 8.06 -0.53
C HIS A 38 4.72 8.51 0.42
N GLU A 39 4.61 8.17 1.71
CA GLU A 39 5.63 8.47 2.71
C GLU A 39 6.94 7.72 2.48
N PHE A 40 6.91 6.50 1.92
CA PHE A 40 8.13 5.76 1.55
C PHE A 40 8.79 6.24 0.25
N ARG A 41 8.02 6.75 -0.73
CA ARG A 41 8.58 7.24 -2.00
C ARG A 41 9.59 8.36 -1.80
N THR A 42 9.32 9.30 -0.90
CA THR A 42 10.20 10.44 -0.62
C THR A 42 11.60 10.03 -0.14
N PRO A 43 11.76 9.25 0.96
CA PRO A 43 13.07 8.81 1.41
C PRO A 43 13.75 7.87 0.41
N LEU A 44 13.02 6.99 -0.27
CA LEU A 44 13.61 6.11 -1.30
C LEU A 44 14.17 6.90 -2.47
N ASN A 45 13.41 7.88 -3.00
CA ASN A 45 13.90 8.75 -4.06
C ASN A 45 15.10 9.59 -3.60
N GLY A 46 15.13 10.00 -2.33
CA GLY A 46 16.29 10.62 -1.72
C GLY A 46 17.53 9.71 -1.74
N ILE A 47 17.39 8.45 -1.31
CA ILE A 47 18.49 7.47 -1.33
C ILE A 47 18.95 7.18 -2.77
N VAL A 48 18.03 6.98 -3.71
CA VAL A 48 18.35 6.76 -5.13
C VAL A 48 19.07 7.98 -5.72
N GLY A 49 18.55 9.18 -5.49
CA GLY A 49 19.16 10.42 -6.00
C GLY A 49 20.53 10.70 -5.41
N LEU A 50 20.68 10.61 -4.09
CA LEU A 50 21.97 10.83 -3.42
C LEU A 50 23.00 9.77 -3.81
N SER A 51 22.62 8.50 -3.87
CA SER A 51 23.53 7.45 -4.33
C SER A 51 23.95 7.65 -5.79
N GLN A 52 23.07 8.16 -6.66
CA GLN A 52 23.40 8.48 -8.04
C GLN A 52 24.38 9.66 -8.15
N ILE A 53 24.16 10.72 -7.38
CA ILE A 53 25.07 11.88 -7.32
C ILE A 53 26.47 11.43 -6.84
N LEU A 54 26.53 10.65 -5.77
CA LEU A 54 27.81 10.17 -5.21
C LEU A 54 28.53 9.19 -6.15
N LEU A 55 27.82 8.47 -7.03
CA LEU A 55 28.43 7.56 -8.00
C LEU A 55 29.23 8.27 -9.11
N ASP A 56 28.99 9.58 -9.27
CA ASP A 56 29.68 10.44 -10.23
C ASP A 56 31.01 11.01 -9.67
N ASP A 57 31.28 10.83 -8.38
CA ASP A 57 32.54 11.24 -7.73
C ASP A 57 33.71 10.27 -8.00
N GLU A 58 34.92 10.69 -7.63
CA GLU A 58 36.08 9.81 -7.52
C GLU A 58 35.91 8.87 -6.31
N LEU A 59 35.77 7.58 -6.59
CA LEU A 59 35.52 6.53 -5.61
C LEU A 59 36.51 5.40 -5.80
N ASP A 60 36.91 4.77 -4.70
CA ASP A 60 37.54 3.45 -4.77
C ASP A 60 36.53 2.37 -5.17
N ASP A 61 37.03 1.20 -5.57
CA ASP A 61 36.20 0.09 -6.06
C ASP A 61 35.18 -0.38 -5.01
N LEU A 62 35.53 -0.33 -3.72
CA LEU A 62 34.68 -0.79 -2.63
C LEU A 62 33.52 0.18 -2.40
N GLN A 63 33.82 1.47 -2.33
CA GLN A 63 32.84 2.56 -2.22
C GLN A 63 31.86 2.55 -3.39
N ARG A 64 32.37 2.41 -4.62
CA ARG A 64 31.53 2.31 -5.82
C ARG A 64 30.61 1.10 -5.76
N ASN A 65 31.08 -0.05 -5.27
CA ASN A 65 30.26 -1.25 -5.14
C ASN A 65 29.17 -1.09 -4.05
N TYR A 66 29.51 -0.46 -2.92
CA TYR A 66 28.54 -0.13 -1.88
C TYR A 66 27.46 0.82 -2.39
N LEU A 67 27.82 1.90 -3.07
CA LEU A 67 26.84 2.86 -3.61
C LEU A 67 25.94 2.24 -4.67
N LYS A 68 26.48 1.39 -5.55
CA LYS A 68 25.65 0.60 -6.48
C LYS A 68 24.66 -0.30 -5.76
N THR A 69 25.12 -0.98 -4.70
CA THR A 69 24.27 -1.87 -3.90
C THR A 69 23.16 -1.10 -3.20
N ILE A 70 23.48 0.05 -2.61
CA ILE A 70 22.50 0.95 -1.98
C ILE A 70 21.46 1.41 -3.01
N ASN A 71 21.91 1.88 -4.19
CA ASN A 71 21.04 2.36 -5.24
C ASN A 71 20.07 1.28 -5.72
N ILE A 72 20.59 0.10 -6.08
CA ILE A 72 19.79 -1.04 -6.54
C ILE A 72 18.80 -1.49 -5.45
N SER A 73 19.22 -1.52 -4.19
CA SER A 73 18.36 -1.90 -3.06
C SER A 73 17.22 -0.91 -2.86
N ALA A 74 17.49 0.39 -2.95
CA ALA A 74 16.46 1.43 -2.80
C ALA A 74 15.45 1.40 -3.96
N VAL A 75 15.93 1.21 -5.20
CA VAL A 75 15.05 1.02 -6.38
C VAL A 75 14.19 -0.23 -6.22
N SER A 76 14.79 -1.36 -5.82
CA SER A 76 14.08 -2.63 -5.64
C SER A 76 13.01 -2.52 -4.55
N LEU A 77 13.32 -1.84 -3.45
CA LEU A 77 12.36 -1.60 -2.37
C LEU A 77 11.19 -0.73 -2.85
N GLY A 78 11.43 0.25 -3.72
CA GLY A 78 10.38 1.04 -4.36
C GLY A 78 9.42 0.20 -5.19
N TYR A 79 9.93 -0.76 -5.98
CA TYR A 79 9.09 -1.69 -6.74
C TYR A 79 8.27 -2.61 -5.83
N ILE A 80 8.88 -3.20 -4.80
CA ILE A 80 8.18 -4.06 -3.83
C ILE A 80 7.00 -3.31 -3.19
N PHE A 81 7.19 -2.05 -2.80
CA PHE A 81 6.09 -1.24 -2.24
C PHE A 81 4.98 -0.97 -3.26
N SER A 82 5.33 -0.74 -4.53
CA SER A 82 4.33 -0.57 -5.59
C SER A 82 3.51 -1.84 -5.79
N ASP A 83 4.17 -3.00 -5.86
CA ASP A 83 3.53 -4.30 -6.06
C ASP A 83 2.57 -4.63 -4.92
N ILE A 84 2.94 -4.35 -3.66
CA ILE A 84 2.07 -4.56 -2.49
C ILE A 84 0.77 -3.75 -2.61
N ILE A 85 0.84 -2.51 -3.07
CA ILE A 85 -0.36 -1.68 -3.25
C ILE A 85 -1.24 -2.21 -4.37
N ASP A 86 -0.64 -2.62 -5.49
CA ASP A 86 -1.40 -3.08 -6.64
C ASP A 86 -2.08 -4.42 -6.37
N LEU A 87 -1.47 -5.30 -5.56
CA LEU A 87 -2.13 -6.49 -5.00
C LEU A 87 -3.37 -6.13 -4.15
N GLU A 88 -3.29 -5.08 -3.34
CA GLU A 88 -4.40 -4.64 -2.49
C GLU A 88 -5.55 -4.02 -3.28
N LYS A 89 -5.27 -3.40 -4.44
CA LYS A 89 -6.31 -2.92 -5.36
C LYS A 89 -7.00 -4.05 -6.14
N LEU A 90 -6.32 -5.18 -6.35
CA LEU A 90 -6.84 -6.33 -7.08
C LEU A 90 -7.82 -7.18 -6.26
N MET A 91 -7.83 -7.04 -4.93
CA MET A 91 -8.85 -7.67 -4.11
C MET A 91 -10.19 -6.99 -4.37
N PRO A 92 -11.21 -7.72 -4.86
CA PRO A 92 -12.48 -7.11 -5.18
C PRO A 92 -13.09 -6.53 -3.89
N VAL A 93 -13.63 -5.32 -4.01
CA VAL A 93 -14.77 -4.93 -3.18
C VAL A 93 -15.89 -5.87 -3.65
N GLU A 94 -15.99 -7.07 -3.07
CA GLU A 94 -17.08 -7.99 -3.40
C GLU A 94 -18.39 -7.36 -2.89
N LEU A 95 -19.00 -6.58 -3.78
CA LEU A 95 -20.38 -6.16 -3.74
C LEU A 95 -21.18 -7.27 -4.42
N ASN A 96 -21.82 -8.12 -3.62
CA ASN A 96 -23.02 -8.87 -4.00
C ASN A 96 -23.94 -8.96 -2.78
#